data_AF-Q25033-F1
#
_entry.id   AF-Q25033-F1
#
_cell.length_a   1.000
_cell.length_b   1.000
_cell.length_c   1.000
_cell.angle_alpha   90.00
_cell.angle_beta   90.00
_cell.angle_gamma   90.00
#
_symmetry.space_group_name_H-M   'P 1'
#
loop_
_entity.id
_entity.type
_entity.pdbx_description
1 polymer ?
#
loop_
_entity_poly.entity_id
_entity_poly.type
_entity_poly.pdbx_seq_one_letter_code
_entity_poly.pdbx_strand_id
1 'polypeptide(L)'
;MMYLVFTLCAYLYVASRADVNAAQEIPLEAQTLSGEPLVAYLRKNQNLFEVNSTPTPGFKQKIMDIKFRNQNPNLIVKDDPEPEDDIPE
;
A
#
# COMPACT_ATOMS: atom_id res chain seq x y z
N MET A 1 15.70 21.74 -31.40
CA MET A 1 16.31 20.67 -30.58
C MET A 1 16.09 20.88 -29.09
N MET A 2 16.56 22.00 -28.50
CA MET A 2 16.44 22.23 -27.04
C MET A 2 15.00 22.17 -26.51
N TYR A 3 14.04 22.80 -27.22
CA TYR A 3 12.62 22.76 -26.82
C TYR A 3 12.00 21.36 -26.84
N LEU A 4 12.40 20.50 -27.79
CA LEU A 4 11.93 19.11 -27.85
C LEU A 4 12.43 18.29 -26.65
N VAL A 5 13.68 18.52 -26.25
CA VAL A 5 14.25 17.87 -25.06
C VAL A 5 13.53 18.34 -23.79
N PHE A 6 13.23 19.64 -23.67
CA PHE A 6 12.46 20.16 -22.53
C PHE A 6 11.04 19.62 -22.46
N THR A 7 10.33 19.52 -23.59
CA THR A 7 8.99 18.91 -23.61
C THR A 7 9.03 17.43 -23.28
N LEU A 8 10.06 16.71 -23.73
CA LEU A 8 10.24 15.29 -23.42
C LEU A 8 10.57 15.08 -21.93
N CYS A 9 11.47 15.89 -21.37
CA CYS A 9 11.78 15.85 -19.94
C CYS A 9 10.56 16.20 -19.06
N ALA A 10 9.77 17.20 -19.44
CA ALA A 10 8.54 17.55 -18.72
C ALA A 10 7.49 16.43 -18.81
N TYR A 11 7.34 15.81 -19.98
CA TYR A 11 6.45 14.66 -20.17
C TYR A 11 6.87 13.46 -19.33
N LEU A 12 8.16 13.10 -19.35
CA LEU A 12 8.71 12.00 -18.55
C LEU A 12 8.61 12.27 -17.05
N TYR A 13 8.81 13.52 -16.61
CA TYR A 13 8.66 13.92 -15.22
C TYR A 13 7.22 13.79 -14.70
N VAL A 14 6.23 14.15 -15.53
CA VAL A 14 4.80 13.98 -15.19
C VAL A 14 4.43 12.50 -15.20
N ALA A 15 4.90 11.73 -16.19
CA ALA A 15 4.68 10.29 -16.27
C ALA A 15 5.33 9.53 -15.10
N SER A 16 6.50 9.94 -14.62
CA SER A 16 7.15 9.34 -13.45
C SER A 16 6.48 9.73 -12.13
N ARG A 17 5.72 10.82 -12.12
CA ARG A 17 4.92 11.26 -10.95
C ARG A 17 3.51 10.66 -10.93
N ALA A 18 3.04 10.15 -12.06
CA ALA A 18 1.94 9.20 -12.08
C ALA A 18 2.47 7.89 -11.49
N ASP A 19 2.70 7.93 -10.18
CA ASP A 19 2.69 6.72 -9.38
C ASP A 19 1.32 6.10 -9.68
N VAL A 20 1.32 5.01 -10.45
CA VAL A 20 0.10 4.27 -10.78
C VAL A 20 -0.51 3.68 -9.50
N ASN A 21 0.27 3.70 -8.40
CA ASN A 21 -0.13 3.39 -7.03
C ASN A 21 -0.32 4.65 -6.16
N ALA A 22 -0.30 5.86 -6.71
CA ALA A 22 -0.71 7.07 -6.00
C ALA A 22 -2.10 6.78 -5.44
N ALA A 23 -2.21 6.75 -4.11
CA ALA A 23 -3.38 6.28 -3.37
C ALA A 23 -4.67 6.73 -4.06
N GLN A 24 -5.28 5.81 -4.82
CA GLN A 24 -6.50 6.10 -5.55
C GLN A 24 -7.52 6.54 -4.50
N GLU A 25 -8.06 7.74 -4.65
CA GLU A 25 -8.99 8.29 -3.66
C GLU A 25 -10.10 7.27 -3.39
N ILE A 26 -10.32 6.95 -2.12
CA ILE A 26 -11.33 5.96 -1.73
C ILE A 26 -12.69 6.48 -2.24
N PRO A 27 -13.42 5.72 -3.07
CA PRO A 27 -14.71 6.16 -3.60
C PRO A 27 -15.66 6.56 -2.47
N LEU A 28 -16.40 7.66 -2.64
CA LEU A 28 -17.29 8.22 -1.61
C LEU A 28 -18.26 7.17 -1.05
N GLU A 29 -18.77 6.30 -1.93
CA GLU A 29 -19.64 5.18 -1.59
C GLU A 29 -18.98 4.26 -0.56
N ALA A 30 -17.70 3.90 -0.76
CA ALA A 30 -16.94 3.03 0.13
C ALA A 30 -16.61 3.69 1.47
N GLN A 31 -16.43 5.02 1.51
CA GLN A 31 -16.12 5.75 2.74
C GLN A 31 -17.26 5.67 3.78
N THR A 32 -18.49 5.45 3.32
CA THR A 32 -19.67 5.36 4.20
C THR A 32 -19.96 3.93 4.69
N LEU A 33 -19.29 2.92 4.13
CA LEU A 33 -19.54 1.52 4.47
C LEU A 33 -18.86 1.13 5.78
N SER A 34 -19.53 0.28 6.55
CA SER A 34 -18.98 -0.34 7.76
C SER A 34 -19.53 -1.76 7.92
N GLY A 35 -18.86 -2.60 8.72
CA GLY A 35 -19.29 -3.97 8.98
C GLY A 35 -19.36 -4.84 7.72
N GLU A 36 -20.40 -5.68 7.61
CA GLU A 36 -20.60 -6.61 6.50
C GLU A 36 -20.62 -5.95 5.10
N PRO A 37 -21.33 -4.83 4.87
CA PRO A 37 -21.26 -4.11 3.59
C PRO A 37 -19.85 -3.72 3.16
N LEU A 38 -19.00 -3.29 4.10
CA LEU A 38 -17.61 -2.96 3.81
C LEU A 38 -16.80 -4.20 3.43
N VAL A 39 -17.00 -5.30 4.15
CA VAL A 39 -16.34 -6.59 3.85
C VAL A 39 -16.71 -7.07 2.44
N ALA A 40 -17.99 -7.04 2.09
CA ALA A 40 -18.46 -7.42 0.76
C ALA A 40 -17.88 -6.52 -0.35
N TYR A 41 -17.84 -5.21 -0.11
CA TYR A 41 -17.21 -4.26 -1.03
C TYR A 41 -15.72 -4.57 -1.23
N LEU A 42 -14.96 -4.78 -0.15
CA LEU A 42 -13.53 -5.04 -0.24
C LEU A 42 -13.26 -6.36 -0.96
N ARG A 43 -14.00 -7.44 -0.68
CA ARG A 43 -13.88 -8.73 -1.39
C ARG A 43 -14.07 -8.59 -2.90
N LYS A 44 -14.97 -7.70 -3.33
CA LYS A 44 -15.27 -7.50 -4.75
C LYS A 44 -14.22 -6.66 -5.48
N ASN A 45 -13.57 -5.73 -4.78
CA ASN A 45 -12.75 -4.68 -5.38
C ASN A 45 -11.25 -4.78 -5.04
N GLN A 46 -10.82 -5.74 -4.22
CA GLN A 46 -9.41 -6.00 -3.91
C GLN A 46 -9.00 -7.39 -4.40
N ASN A 47 -7.91 -7.45 -5.19
CA ASN A 47 -7.36 -8.69 -5.73
C ASN A 47 -6.07 -9.14 -5.04
N LEU A 48 -5.47 -8.27 -4.21
CA LEU A 48 -4.16 -8.50 -3.61
C LEU A 48 -4.24 -9.17 -2.23
N PHE A 49 -5.36 -9.03 -1.53
CA PHE A 49 -5.51 -9.50 -0.16
C PHE A 49 -6.87 -10.14 0.06
N GLU A 50 -6.87 -11.25 0.80
CA GLU A 50 -8.10 -11.89 1.23
C GLU A 50 -8.78 -11.08 2.35
N VAL A 51 -10.09 -10.88 2.20
CA VAL A 51 -10.89 -10.10 3.15
C VAL A 51 -11.80 -11.03 3.92
N ASN A 52 -11.50 -11.22 5.20
CA ASN A 52 -12.27 -12.07 6.10
C ASN A 52 -13.25 -11.24 6.95
N SER A 53 -14.46 -11.77 7.19
CA SER A 53 -15.45 -11.12 8.06
C SER A 53 -15.00 -11.14 9.52
N THR A 54 -14.26 -12.19 9.91
CA THR A 54 -13.62 -12.29 11.22
C THR A 54 -12.25 -11.63 11.18
N PRO A 55 -11.96 -10.67 12.08
CA PRO A 55 -10.64 -10.07 12.19
C PRO A 55 -9.58 -11.13 12.48
N THR A 56 -8.40 -10.99 11.87
CA THR A 56 -7.26 -11.87 12.16
C THR A 56 -6.92 -11.83 13.65
N PRO A 57 -6.86 -12.98 14.35
CA PRO A 57 -6.47 -13.02 15.75
C PRO A 57 -5.12 -12.33 15.97
N GLY A 58 -5.03 -11.55 17.05
CA GLY A 58 -3.81 -10.83 17.39
C GLY A 58 -3.44 -9.69 16.43
N PHE A 59 -4.31 -9.27 15.50
CA PHE A 59 -4.02 -8.17 14.57
C PHE A 59 -3.53 -6.89 15.27
N LYS A 60 -4.12 -6.54 16.42
CA LYS A 60 -3.69 -5.39 17.24
C LYS A 60 -2.23 -5.48 17.70
N GLN A 61 -1.70 -6.69 17.90
CA GLN A 61 -0.31 -6.93 18.30
C GLN A 61 0.65 -6.87 17.10
N LYS A 62 0.13 -7.01 15.87
CA LYS A 62 0.89 -6.89 14.62
C LYS A 62 1.04 -5.45 14.14
N ILE A 63 0.24 -4.52 14.66
CA ILE A 63 0.32 -3.10 14.32
C ILE A 63 1.14 -2.37 15.37
N MET A 64 2.05 -1.51 14.91
CA MET A 64 2.77 -0.58 15.79
C MET A 64 1.78 0.41 16.43
N ASP A 65 1.75 0.42 17.77
CA ASP A 65 0.99 1.42 18.52
C ASP A 65 1.49 2.83 18.16
N ILE A 66 0.56 3.75 17.89
CA ILE A 66 0.88 5.11 17.43
C ILE A 66 1.80 5.87 18.40
N LYS A 67 1.76 5.53 19.70
CA LYS A 67 2.66 6.11 20.70
C LYS A 67 4.14 5.82 20.43
N PHE A 68 4.42 4.79 19.64
CA PHE A 68 5.77 4.38 19.25
C PHE A 68 6.16 4.86 17.85
N ARG A 69 5.29 5.60 17.13
CA ARG A 69 5.55 6.05 15.75
C ARG A 69 6.90 6.78 15.57
N ASN A 70 7.30 7.55 16.57
CA ASN A 70 8.54 8.34 16.54
C ASN A 70 9.68 7.70 17.33
N GLN A 71 9.44 6.54 17.95
CA GLN A 71 10.52 5.77 18.54
C GLN A 71 11.22 5.07 17.38
N ASN A 72 12.52 5.30 17.24
CA ASN A 72 13.34 4.55 16.32
C ASN A 72 13.92 3.37 17.12
N PRO A 73 13.24 2.21 17.21
CA PRO A 73 13.86 1.06 17.83
C PRO A 73 15.11 0.74 17.02
N ASN A 74 16.26 0.63 17.67
CA ASN A 74 17.44 0.02 17.07
C ASN A 74 17.13 -1.47 16.85
N LEU A 75 16.31 -1.77 15.85
CA LEU A 75 16.03 -3.12 15.40
C LEU A 75 17.29 -3.59 14.70
N ILE A 76 18.07 -4.39 15.40
CA ILE A 76 19.11 -5.19 14.77
C ILE A 76 18.35 -6.28 14.01
N VAL A 77 17.98 -5.97 12.77
CA VAL A 77 17.54 -6.98 11.81
C VAL A 77 18.76 -7.84 11.56
N LYS A 78 18.69 -9.11 11.99
CA LYS A 78 19.66 -10.09 11.53
C LYS A 78 19.24 -10.42 10.11
N ASP A 79 20.13 -10.18 9.16
CA ASP A 79 19.96 -10.69 7.80
C ASP A 79 19.97 -12.22 7.92
N ASP A 80 18.78 -12.83 8.00
CA ASP A 80 18.65 -14.24 7.68
C ASP A 80 18.94 -14.36 6.17
N PRO A 81 19.75 -15.34 5.74
CA PRO A 81 20.03 -15.52 4.32
C PRO A 81 18.71 -15.75 3.57
N GLU A 82 18.33 -14.79 2.73
CA GLU A 82 17.10 -14.83 1.95
C GLU A 82 17.12 -16.06 1.02
N PRO A 83 16.09 -16.93 1.03
CA PRO A 83 15.82 -17.77 -0.12
C PRO A 83 15.41 -16.85 -1.29
N GLU A 84 16.12 -16.93 -2.41
CA GLU A 84 16.05 -16.02 -3.58
C GLU A 84 14.67 -15.94 -4.30
N ASP A 85 13.61 -16.59 -3.82
CA ASP A 85 12.45 -16.96 -4.64
C ASP A 85 11.08 -16.41 -4.22
N ASP A 86 10.96 -15.60 -3.15
CA ASP A 86 9.63 -15.32 -2.57
C ASP A 86 8.92 -14.04 -3.06
N ILE A 87 9.51 -13.24 -3.97
CA ILE A 87 8.81 -12.09 -4.58
C ILE A 87 8.56 -12.37 -6.07
N PRO A 88 7.32 -12.62 -6.49
CA PRO A 88 7.01 -12.75 -7.91
C PRO A 88 7.22 -11.41 -8.64
N GLU A 89 7.90 -11.46 -9.78
CA GLU A 89 8.09 -10.35 -10.72
C GLU A 89 6.78 -9.80 -11.30
#